data_AF-A0A8T8WD35-F1
#
_entry.id   AF-A0A8T8WD35-F1
#
_cell.length_a   1.000
_cell.length_b   1.000
_cell.length_c   1.000
_cell.angle_alpha   90.00
_cell.angle_beta   90.00
_cell.angle_gamma   90.00
#
_symmetry.space_group_name_H-M   'P 1'
#
loop_
_entity.id
_entity.type
_entity.pdbx_description
1 polymer ?
#
loop_
_entity_poly.entity_id
_entity_poly.type
_entity_poly.pdbx_seq_one_letter_code
_entity_poly.pdbx_strand_id
1 'polypeptide(L)'
;MPDVVPAPSEFDKPVNEPLTVELDGGERATFTYAPRQQTTPGFVVPIVAASKYTESSYTVWFDGRQVYGPAPIPPTDIDDLAITFLPAYEFEEQLKVRCENLSENTPRRYTVQPVGYEKVNQGGSE
;
A
#
# COMPACT_ATOMS: atom_id res chain seq x y z
N MET A 1 20.97 -2.37 3.59
CA MET A 1 19.51 -2.23 3.64
C MET A 1 18.92 -3.63 3.48
N PRO A 2 17.78 -3.96 4.10
CA PRO A 2 17.11 -5.22 3.78
C PRO A 2 16.71 -5.22 2.31
N ASP A 3 16.90 -6.34 1.63
CA ASP A 3 16.39 -6.55 0.27
C ASP A 3 14.91 -6.96 0.33
N VAL A 4 14.16 -6.72 -0.75
CA VAL A 4 12.79 -7.23 -0.87
C VAL A 4 12.85 -8.75 -0.96
N VAL A 5 12.06 -9.44 -0.12
CA VAL A 5 11.96 -10.90 -0.12
C VAL A 5 10.50 -11.30 -0.27
N PRO A 6 10.13 -12.05 -1.35
CA PRO A 6 11.00 -12.50 -2.44
C PRO A 6 11.55 -11.35 -3.29
N ALA A 7 12.65 -11.58 -4.03
CA ALA A 7 13.20 -10.59 -4.95
C ALA A 7 12.38 -10.58 -6.27
N PRO A 8 12.23 -9.41 -6.92
CA PRO A 8 11.55 -9.32 -8.21
C PRO A 8 12.36 -9.98 -9.34
N SER A 9 11.67 -10.52 -10.35
CA SER A 9 12.24 -10.94 -11.62
C SER A 9 12.46 -9.75 -12.57
N GLU A 10 13.22 -9.93 -13.65
CA GLU A 10 13.43 -8.88 -14.66
C GLU A 10 12.16 -8.52 -15.46
N PHE A 11 11.15 -9.38 -15.43
CA PHE A 11 9.88 -9.19 -16.14
C PHE A 11 8.76 -8.68 -15.24
N ASP A 12 8.97 -8.67 -13.92
CA ASP A 12 7.97 -8.19 -12.97
C ASP A 12 7.75 -6.69 -13.15
N LYS A 13 6.51 -6.25 -12.94
CA LYS A 13 6.12 -4.87 -13.19
C LYS A 13 6.17 -4.07 -11.90
N PRO A 14 6.82 -2.89 -11.90
CA PRO A 14 6.89 -2.07 -10.70
C PRO A 14 5.50 -1.54 -10.33
N VAL A 15 5.24 -1.50 -9.03
CA VAL A 15 4.07 -0.88 -8.41
C VAL A 15 4.59 0.25 -7.55
N ASN A 16 4.28 1.49 -7.90
CA ASN A 16 4.73 2.67 -7.15
C ASN A 16 3.81 3.89 -7.32
N GLU A 17 2.56 3.70 -7.76
CA GLU A 17 1.67 4.81 -8.09
C GLU A 17 0.95 5.36 -6.86
N PRO A 18 1.07 6.66 -6.57
CA PRO A 18 0.39 7.27 -5.44
C PRO A 18 -1.05 7.65 -5.78
N LEU A 19 -1.94 7.58 -4.78
CA LEU A 19 -3.28 8.17 -4.83
C LEU A 19 -3.40 9.21 -3.72
N THR A 20 -4.11 10.30 -3.99
CA THR A 20 -4.25 11.43 -3.05
C THR A 20 -5.70 11.84 -2.89
N VAL A 21 -6.09 12.21 -1.68
CA VAL A 21 -7.38 12.81 -1.37
C VAL A 21 -7.25 13.84 -0.24
N GLU A 22 -8.10 14.85 -0.24
CA GLU A 22 -8.28 15.77 0.88
C GLU A 22 -9.46 15.28 1.73
N LEU A 23 -9.26 15.25 3.05
CA LEU A 23 -10.27 14.85 4.04
C LEU A 23 -10.47 15.97 5.05
N ASP A 24 -11.73 16.37 5.26
CA ASP A 24 -12.11 17.23 6.36
C ASP A 24 -11.97 16.49 7.71
N GLY A 25 -12.11 17.24 8.82
CA GLY A 25 -12.09 16.66 10.16
C GLY A 25 -13.22 15.65 10.36
N GLY A 26 -12.89 14.48 10.92
CA GLY A 26 -13.83 13.38 11.12
C GLY A 26 -14.10 12.51 9.88
N GLU A 27 -13.57 12.87 8.71
CA GLU A 27 -13.75 12.10 7.49
C GLU A 27 -12.77 10.93 7.35
N ARG A 28 -13.09 10.01 6.44
CA ARG A 28 -12.23 8.88 6.08
C ARG A 28 -12.29 8.60 4.59
N ALA A 29 -11.18 8.10 4.05
CA ALA A 29 -11.11 7.53 2.71
C ALA A 29 -10.53 6.12 2.74
N THR A 30 -10.94 5.31 1.77
CA THR A 30 -10.31 4.01 1.49
C THR A 30 -9.69 4.06 0.10
N PHE A 31 -8.37 4.02 0.04
CA PHE A 31 -7.59 3.87 -1.17
C PHE A 31 -7.59 2.41 -1.57
N THR A 32 -7.94 2.12 -2.81
CA THR A 32 -8.03 0.76 -3.34
C THR A 32 -7.07 0.61 -4.51
N TYR A 33 -6.18 -0.37 -4.41
CA TYR A 33 -5.25 -0.75 -5.46
C TYR A 33 -5.59 -2.16 -5.90
N ALA A 34 -5.68 -2.34 -7.21
CA ALA A 34 -5.97 -3.62 -7.83
C ALA A 34 -4.94 -3.91 -8.92
N PRO A 35 -4.67 -5.19 -9.22
CA PRO A 35 -3.91 -5.64 -10.36
C PRO A 35 -4.33 -4.95 -11.64
N ARG A 36 -3.34 -4.43 -12.38
CA ARG A 36 -3.58 -3.97 -13.75
C ARG A 36 -3.63 -5.14 -14.71
N GLN A 37 -2.94 -6.25 -14.39
CA GLN A 37 -2.94 -7.45 -15.21
C GLN A 37 -3.58 -8.60 -14.44
N GLN A 38 -4.86 -8.85 -14.72
CA GLN A 38 -5.57 -10.01 -14.16
C GLN A 38 -5.06 -11.37 -14.69
N THR A 39 -4.00 -11.38 -15.52
CA THR A 39 -3.47 -12.60 -16.14
C THR A 39 -2.49 -13.35 -15.24
N THR A 40 -1.92 -12.71 -14.22
CA THR A 40 -1.04 -13.36 -13.25
C THR A 40 -1.42 -12.95 -11.83
N PRO A 41 -1.80 -13.90 -10.94
CA PRO A 41 -1.97 -13.60 -9.53
C PRO A 41 -0.61 -13.33 -8.87
N GLY A 42 -0.55 -12.36 -7.97
CA GLY A 42 0.59 -12.13 -7.08
C GLY A 42 1.17 -10.72 -7.16
N PHE A 43 0.76 -9.87 -6.23
CA PHE A 43 1.42 -8.63 -5.87
C PHE A 43 2.33 -8.88 -4.69
N VAL A 44 3.57 -8.42 -4.76
CA VAL A 44 4.51 -8.43 -3.64
C VAL A 44 4.74 -6.99 -3.20
N VAL A 45 4.30 -6.66 -1.98
CA VAL A 45 4.35 -5.28 -1.46
C VAL A 45 5.14 -5.25 -0.14
N PRO A 46 6.43 -4.88 -0.18
CA PRO A 46 7.25 -4.65 1.02
C PRO A 46 6.92 -3.34 1.75
N ILE A 47 6.27 -2.39 1.06
CA ILE A 47 6.06 -1.02 1.55
C ILE A 47 4.63 -0.58 1.23
N VAL A 48 3.92 -0.14 2.27
CA VAL A 48 2.71 0.67 2.13
C VAL A 48 2.96 1.97 2.86
N ALA A 49 3.27 3.01 2.08
CA ALA A 49 3.57 4.33 2.61
C ALA A 49 2.34 5.23 2.58
N ALA A 50 2.24 6.14 3.54
CA ALA A 50 1.21 7.17 3.53
C ALA A 50 1.69 8.45 4.21
N SER A 51 1.08 9.59 3.84
CA SER A 51 1.31 10.87 4.53
C SER A 51 1.05 10.72 6.01
N LYS A 52 2.03 11.10 6.84
CA LYS A 52 1.96 11.02 8.29
C LYS A 52 1.43 12.31 8.89
N TYR A 53 0.42 12.17 9.73
CA TYR A 53 -0.28 13.27 10.38
C TYR A 53 -0.60 12.92 11.83
N THR A 54 -0.60 13.92 12.71
CA THR A 54 -1.20 13.75 14.05
C THR A 54 -2.70 13.47 13.91
N GLU A 55 -3.33 12.91 14.95
CA GLU A 55 -4.79 12.68 14.97
C GLU A 55 -5.29 11.98 13.69
N SER A 56 -4.60 10.93 13.29
CA SER A 56 -4.93 10.15 12.11
C SER A 56 -4.96 8.68 12.46
N SER A 57 -5.72 7.88 11.73
CA SER A 57 -5.67 6.41 11.84
C SER A 57 -5.46 5.77 10.49
N TYR A 58 -4.62 4.75 10.46
CA TYR A 58 -4.27 4.00 9.26
C TYR A 58 -4.57 2.53 9.47
N THR A 59 -5.27 1.92 8.52
CA THR A 59 -5.54 0.47 8.52
C THR A 59 -5.29 -0.07 7.12
N VAL A 60 -4.65 -1.24 7.03
CA VAL A 60 -4.30 -1.87 5.75
C VAL A 60 -4.89 -3.27 5.69
N TRP A 61 -5.48 -3.60 4.54
CA TRP A 61 -5.95 -4.94 4.21
C TRP A 61 -5.35 -5.42 2.90
N PHE A 62 -5.01 -6.70 2.88
CA PHE A 62 -4.67 -7.47 1.69
C PHE A 62 -5.72 -8.56 1.52
N ASP A 63 -6.42 -8.58 0.39
CA ASP A 63 -7.50 -9.53 0.08
C ASP A 63 -8.52 -9.68 1.21
N GLY A 64 -8.92 -8.55 1.81
CA GLY A 64 -9.86 -8.50 2.93
C GLY A 64 -9.28 -8.89 4.30
N ARG A 65 -8.07 -9.44 4.38
CA ARG A 65 -7.37 -9.70 5.64
C ARG A 65 -6.68 -8.44 6.12
N GLN A 66 -7.02 -7.99 7.33
CA GLN A 66 -6.32 -6.87 7.96
C GLN A 66 -4.90 -7.29 8.32
N VAL A 67 -3.92 -6.51 7.88
CA VAL A 67 -2.49 -6.79 8.08
C VAL A 67 -1.79 -5.72 8.91
N TYR A 68 -2.40 -4.55 9.03
CA TYR A 68 -1.87 -3.45 9.81
C TYR A 68 -2.99 -2.57 10.36
N GLY A 69 -2.75 -2.00 11.53
CA GLY A 69 -3.61 -1.02 12.17
C GLY A 69 -4.86 -1.63 12.82
N PRO A 70 -5.84 -0.79 13.21
CA PRO A 70 -5.79 0.67 13.17
C PRO A 70 -4.63 1.21 14.01
N ALA A 71 -3.81 2.10 13.45
CA ALA A 71 -2.64 2.66 14.12
C ALA A 71 -2.55 4.18 13.90
N PRO A 72 -1.96 4.95 14.83
CA PRO A 72 -1.86 6.40 14.75
C PRO A 72 -0.73 6.90 13.81
N ILE A 73 0.06 5.98 13.27
CA ILE A 73 1.14 6.22 12.32
C ILE A 73 0.94 5.28 11.13
N PRO A 74 1.41 5.65 9.92
CA PRO A 74 1.36 4.73 8.79
C PRO A 74 2.41 3.61 8.95
N PRO A 75 2.28 2.49 8.20
CA PRO A 75 3.30 1.44 8.19
C PRO A 75 4.68 1.97 7.79
N THR A 76 4.70 2.81 6.74
CA THR A 76 5.89 3.52 6.24
C THR A 76 5.56 5.00 6.05
N ASP A 77 6.50 5.89 6.38
CA ASP A 77 6.38 7.31 6.09
C ASP A 77 6.61 7.56 4.60
N ILE A 78 5.79 8.38 3.95
CA ILE A 78 5.91 8.61 2.50
C ILE A 78 7.19 9.36 2.11
N ASP A 79 7.76 10.12 3.04
CA ASP A 79 9.03 10.82 2.85
C ASP A 79 10.26 9.94 3.20
N ASP A 80 10.04 8.73 3.74
CA ASP A 80 11.08 7.75 4.11
C ASP A 80 10.65 6.31 3.74
N LEU A 81 10.83 5.94 2.47
CA LEU A 81 10.38 4.68 1.87
C LEU A 81 11.26 3.47 2.23
N ALA A 82 11.55 3.30 3.52
CA ALA A 82 12.20 2.08 4.01
C ALA A 82 11.25 0.87 3.95
N ILE A 83 11.80 -0.32 3.68
CA ILE A 83 11.06 -1.59 3.77
C ILE A 83 10.63 -1.82 5.23
N THR A 84 9.34 -2.06 5.42
CA THR A 84 8.75 -2.28 6.76
C THR A 84 8.04 -3.63 6.87
N PHE A 85 7.62 -4.22 5.76
CA PHE A 85 7.10 -5.58 5.73
C PHE A 85 8.22 -6.55 5.29
N LEU A 86 8.74 -7.29 6.26
CA LEU A 86 9.75 -8.33 6.07
C LEU A 86 9.33 -9.61 6.81
N PRO A 87 8.97 -10.70 6.11
CA PRO A 87 8.89 -10.81 4.64
C PRO A 87 7.83 -9.86 4.05
N ALA A 88 7.98 -9.55 2.75
CA ALA A 88 6.98 -8.76 2.04
C ALA A 88 5.63 -9.49 2.03
N TYR A 89 4.54 -8.75 2.06
CA TYR A 89 3.23 -9.36 1.92
C TYR A 89 2.95 -9.67 0.46
N GLU A 90 2.32 -10.81 0.24
CA GLU A 90 1.79 -11.23 -1.06
C GLU A 90 0.26 -11.23 -1.02
N PHE A 91 -0.37 -10.75 -2.09
CA PHE A 91 -1.83 -10.73 -2.25
C PHE A 91 -2.21 -10.84 -3.73
N GLU A 92 -3.44 -11.26 -4.00
CA GLU A 92 -3.89 -11.62 -5.35
C GLU A 92 -4.79 -10.54 -5.96
N GLU A 93 -5.73 -10.00 -5.20
CA GLU A 93 -6.83 -9.21 -5.76
C GLU A 93 -6.74 -7.74 -5.40
N GLN A 94 -6.48 -7.43 -4.12
CA GLN A 94 -6.71 -6.08 -3.66
C GLN A 94 -5.90 -5.69 -2.42
N LEU A 95 -5.27 -4.52 -2.52
CA LEU A 95 -4.79 -3.75 -1.40
C LEU A 95 -5.80 -2.64 -1.09
N LYS A 96 -6.23 -2.56 0.17
CA LYS A 96 -7.02 -1.45 0.72
C LYS A 96 -6.24 -0.75 1.82
N VAL A 97 -6.18 0.57 1.74
CA VAL A 97 -5.63 1.41 2.81
C VAL A 97 -6.71 2.39 3.23
N ARG A 98 -7.10 2.35 4.50
CA ARG A 98 -8.02 3.34 5.07
C ARG A 98 -7.22 4.36 5.86
N CYS A 99 -7.44 5.63 5.53
CA CYS A 99 -6.96 6.77 6.28
C CYS A 99 -8.16 7.49 6.90
N GLU A 100 -8.09 7.79 8.18
CA GLU A 100 -9.12 8.49 8.95
C GLU A 100 -8.51 9.76 9.54
N ASN A 101 -9.12 10.92 9.28
CA ASN A 101 -8.76 12.19 9.90
C ASN A 101 -9.56 12.33 11.19
N LEU A 102 -8.89 12.13 12.33
CA LEU A 102 -9.53 12.20 13.65
C LEU A 102 -9.52 13.61 14.25
N SER A 103 -8.93 14.58 13.55
CA SER A 103 -9.00 15.98 14.00
C SER A 103 -10.41 16.53 13.80
N GLU A 104 -10.81 17.48 14.64
CA GLU A 104 -12.15 18.08 14.54
C GLU A 104 -12.24 19.13 13.43
N ASN A 105 -11.19 19.93 13.25
CA ASN A 105 -11.25 21.16 12.43
C ASN A 105 -10.10 21.30 11.43
N THR A 106 -9.22 20.31 11.30
CA THR A 106 -8.03 20.43 10.44
C THR A 106 -8.18 19.53 9.22
N PRO A 107 -8.41 20.07 8.01
CA PRO A 107 -8.39 19.27 6.80
C PRO A 107 -6.97 18.75 6.54
N ARG A 108 -6.87 17.53 6.00
CA ARG A 108 -5.60 16.85 5.74
C ARG A 108 -5.60 16.22 4.36
N ARG A 109 -4.48 16.39 3.65
CA ARG A 109 -4.27 15.78 2.33
C ARG A 109 -3.52 14.47 2.48
N TYR A 110 -4.21 13.34 2.43
CA TYR A 110 -3.58 12.02 2.52
C TYR A 110 -3.14 11.57 1.13
N THR A 111 -1.86 11.26 0.99
CA THR A 111 -1.33 10.48 -0.11
C THR A 111 -0.97 9.09 0.38
N VAL A 112 -1.37 8.06 -0.36
CA VAL A 112 -0.97 6.65 -0.13
C VAL A 112 -0.17 6.19 -1.33
N GLN A 113 0.92 5.46 -1.07
CA GLN A 113 1.79 4.90 -2.10
C GLN A 113 2.24 3.49 -1.69
N PRO A 114 1.65 2.43 -2.29
CA PRO A 114 2.27 1.12 -2.23
C PRO A 114 3.53 1.12 -3.10
N VAL A 115 4.59 0.48 -2.60
CA VAL A 115 5.82 0.20 -3.37
C VAL A 115 6.09 -1.29 -3.36
N GLY A 116 6.23 -1.87 -4.55
CA GLY A 116 6.39 -3.30 -4.74
C GLY A 116 6.40 -3.68 -6.22
N TYR A 117 5.94 -4.88 -6.53
CA TYR A 117 5.88 -5.38 -7.89
C TYR A 117 4.72 -6.37 -8.10
N GLU A 118 4.21 -6.39 -9.34
CA GLU A 118 3.26 -7.38 -9.85
C GLU A 118 4.05 -8.47 -10.56
N LYS A 119 3.86 -9.73 -10.15
CA LYS A 119 4.50 -10.88 -10.78
C LYS A 119 3.97 -11.06 -12.20
N VAL A 120 4.86 -11.36 -13.15
CA VAL A 120 4.46 -11.73 -14.51
C VAL A 120 4.70 -13.21 -14.74
N ASN A 121 3.66 -13.97 -15.10
CA ASN A 121 3.81 -15.38 -15.44
C ASN A 121 4.68 -15.51 -16.69
N GLN A 122 5.82 -16.19 -16.55
CA GLN A 122 6.62 -16.67 -17.69
C GLN A 122 5.97 -17.93 -18.29
N GLY A 123 4.77 -17.78 -18.85
CA GLY A 123 4.01 -18.89 -19.45
C GLY A 123 3.43 -18.48 -20.79
N GLY A 124 4.21 -18.65 -21.86
CA GLY A 124 3.77 -18.39 -23.23
C GLY A 124 4.85 -18.62 -24.27
N SER A 125 5.50 -19.79 -24.23
CA SER A 125 6.13 -20.37 -25.41
C SER A 125 5.04 -21.10 -26.18
N GLU A 126 4.53 -20.51 -27.26
CA GLU A 126 3.97 -21.26 -28.40
C GLU A 126 4.76 -20.90 -29.66
#